data_AF-A0A9W8HJ74-F1
#
_entry.id   AF-A0A9W8HJ74-F1
#
_cell.length_a   1.000
_cell.length_b   1.000
_cell.length_c   1.000
_cell.angle_alpha   90.00
_cell.angle_beta   90.00
_cell.angle_gamma   90.00
#
_symmetry.space_group_name_H-M   'P 1'
#
loop_
_entity.id
_entity.type
_entity.pdbx_description
1 polymer ?
#
loop_
_entity_poly.entity_id
_entity_poly.type
_entity_poly.pdbx_seq_one_letter_code
_entity_poly.pdbx_strand_id
1 'polypeptide(L)'
;MGMLDCERLRGVVGEVLRRELDGVAYQGDRMGDVGRAVSAAINARLAGEPALEQHKLVTSVTILEASSGQGARMGCAAVWDPAADALLHESYVSDSIRCEAAVLALRVYPDAPLQKSVTTFSREDLKQTPSVACGWTVEREELDRAKACALICSASRKLQLPQITSASACVFLHRFFMRHTLKEYHHYNIAATCLFVACKAEESLRKLDSFIPVIVYYASKGNRRAPPGTGEYEKWRAVILGTEAVVLQALCFDVVVEHPHARLVALLDAVGATKQLSQMAWSFVGDCMRLPLCIVFPPRSVACASLALATRVAPPAALGALSDAWLDRVGANRDEVAEIVQWLLGFYAREAQARLGPAGADPAAQTPAESPASASSASPRHQHQHQPLVGAQQQQPPPPPPPPLDDGHQRQPLVNSQ
;
A
#
# COMPACT_ATOMS: atom_id res chain seq x y z
N MET A 1 28.31 15.27 -19.66
CA MET A 1 28.02 15.03 -18.23
C MET A 1 28.16 13.52 -18.05
N GLY A 2 29.23 13.09 -17.37
CA GLY A 2 29.68 11.68 -17.40
C GLY A 2 28.75 10.77 -16.60
N MET A 3 28.41 9.62 -17.16
CA MET A 3 27.77 8.51 -16.47
C MET A 3 28.64 8.09 -15.27
N LEU A 4 28.01 7.80 -14.12
CA LEU A 4 28.74 7.31 -12.94
C LEU A 4 29.50 6.02 -13.29
N ASP A 5 30.80 5.98 -13.01
CA ASP A 5 31.60 4.77 -13.17
C ASP A 5 31.34 3.80 -12.01
N CYS A 6 30.25 3.04 -12.15
CA CYS A 6 29.77 2.11 -11.14
C CYS A 6 30.72 0.93 -10.89
N GLU A 7 31.64 0.61 -11.80
CA GLU A 7 32.65 -0.44 -11.57
C GLU A 7 33.76 0.08 -10.66
N ARG A 8 34.25 1.30 -10.93
CA ARG A 8 35.25 1.93 -10.06
C ARG A 8 34.73 2.14 -8.65
N LEU A 9 33.50 2.65 -8.50
CA LEU A 9 32.90 2.90 -7.18
C LEU A 9 32.62 1.59 -6.42
N ARG A 10 32.27 0.51 -7.12
CA ARG A 10 32.19 -0.84 -6.53
C ARG A 10 33.54 -1.29 -5.99
N GLY A 11 34.62 -1.08 -6.76
CA GLY A 11 35.99 -1.34 -6.30
C GLY A 11 36.32 -0.64 -4.98
N VAL A 12 35.92 0.62 -4.83
CA VAL A 12 36.10 1.41 -3.60
C VAL A 12 35.35 0.78 -2.41
N VAL A 13 34.09 0.38 -2.60
CA VAL A 13 33.32 -0.29 -1.54
C VAL A 13 33.99 -1.62 -1.14
N GLY A 14 34.43 -2.41 -2.13
CA GLY A 14 35.12 -3.67 -1.89
C GLY A 14 36.45 -3.52 -1.13
N GLU A 15 37.20 -2.44 -1.37
CA GLU A 15 38.42 -2.12 -0.60
C GLU A 15 38.11 -1.79 0.86
N VAL A 16 37.07 -1.01 1.12
CA VAL A 16 36.64 -0.69 2.49
C VAL A 16 36.19 -1.96 3.21
N LEU A 17 35.40 -2.81 2.54
CA LEU A 17 34.98 -4.08 3.13
C LEU A 17 36.18 -4.96 3.50
N ARG A 18 37.16 -5.13 2.60
CA ARG A 18 38.38 -5.88 2.93
C ARG A 18 39.13 -5.25 4.09
N ARG A 19 39.32 -3.93 4.12
CA ARG A 19 40.08 -3.26 5.17
C ARG A 19 39.43 -3.40 6.55
N GLU A 20 38.11 -3.25 6.63
CA GLU A 20 37.39 -3.22 7.90
C GLU A 20 37.00 -4.62 8.41
N LEU A 21 36.92 -5.62 7.53
CA LEU A 21 36.42 -6.97 7.86
C LEU A 21 37.47 -8.07 7.77
N ASP A 22 38.68 -7.78 7.30
CA ASP A 22 39.78 -8.76 7.32
C ASP A 22 40.14 -9.15 8.76
N GLY A 23 40.23 -10.46 9.02
CA GLY A 23 40.45 -11.02 10.35
C GLY A 23 39.30 -10.89 11.36
N VAL A 24 38.13 -10.35 10.98
CA VAL A 24 36.99 -10.22 11.90
C VAL A 24 36.23 -11.55 12.03
N ALA A 25 36.05 -12.01 13.28
CA ALA A 25 35.26 -13.18 13.61
C ALA A 25 33.80 -12.81 13.95
N TYR A 26 32.85 -13.66 13.58
CA TYR A 26 31.44 -13.46 13.86
C TYR A 26 31.14 -13.53 15.36
N GLN A 27 30.45 -12.51 15.86
CA GLN A 27 30.00 -12.39 17.26
C GLN A 27 28.66 -11.67 17.26
N GLY A 28 27.56 -12.43 17.39
CA GLY A 28 26.19 -11.93 17.18
C GLY A 28 25.89 -10.58 17.85
N ASP A 29 26.32 -10.40 19.10
CA ASP A 29 26.04 -9.19 19.88
C ASP A 29 26.81 -7.96 19.40
N ARG A 30 27.93 -8.13 18.68
CA ARG A 30 28.80 -7.04 18.20
C ARG A 30 28.64 -6.75 16.71
N MET A 31 28.01 -7.64 15.94
CA MET A 31 27.89 -7.48 14.49
C MET A 31 27.07 -6.23 14.09
N GLY A 32 26.12 -5.81 14.94
CA GLY A 32 25.38 -4.56 14.72
C GLY A 32 26.25 -3.31 14.78
N ASP A 33 27.24 -3.27 15.70
CA ASP A 33 28.18 -2.16 15.82
C ASP A 33 29.20 -2.17 14.68
N VAL A 34 29.70 -3.35 14.31
CA VAL A 34 30.60 -3.53 13.17
C VAL A 34 29.90 -3.10 11.87
N GLY A 35 28.64 -3.49 11.65
CA GLY A 35 27.88 -3.07 10.47
C GLY A 35 27.70 -1.55 10.39
N ARG A 36 27.44 -0.87 11.51
CA ARG A 36 27.36 0.60 11.56
C ARG A 36 28.72 1.26 11.26
N ALA A 37 29.80 0.73 11.82
CA ALA A 37 31.15 1.24 11.57
C ALA A 37 31.55 1.10 10.08
N VAL A 38 31.28 -0.06 9.49
CA VAL A 38 31.52 -0.32 8.06
C VAL A 38 30.68 0.61 7.18
N SER A 39 29.40 0.80 7.49
CA SER A 39 28.53 1.74 6.77
C SER A 39 29.07 3.19 6.83
N ALA A 40 29.53 3.63 8.00
CA ALA A 40 30.14 4.95 8.16
C ALA A 40 31.46 5.08 7.36
N ALA A 41 32.30 4.05 7.36
CA ALA A 41 33.55 4.02 6.61
C ALA A 41 33.32 4.06 5.10
N ILE A 42 32.32 3.33 4.60
CA ILE A 42 31.90 3.37 3.19
C ILE A 42 31.46 4.78 2.80
N ASN A 43 30.56 5.39 3.60
CA ASN A 43 30.08 6.75 3.35
C ASN A 43 31.22 7.78 3.35
N ALA A 44 32.13 7.71 4.33
CA ALA A 44 33.25 8.63 4.41
C ALA A 44 34.20 8.50 3.20
N ARG A 45 34.45 7.28 2.72
CA ARG A 45 35.33 7.05 1.58
C ARG A 45 34.70 7.52 0.26
N LEU A 46 33.40 7.29 0.08
CA LEU A 46 32.64 7.69 -1.11
C LEU A 46 32.35 9.19 -1.14
N ALA A 47 32.22 9.85 0.01
CA ALA A 47 32.07 11.31 0.08
C ALA A 47 33.30 12.07 -0.47
N GLY A 48 34.47 11.42 -0.51
CA GLY A 48 35.69 11.98 -1.13
C GLY A 48 35.76 11.80 -2.65
N GLU A 49 34.77 11.16 -3.28
CA GLU A 49 34.76 10.95 -4.73
C GLU A 49 34.07 12.13 -5.44
N PRO A 50 34.76 12.88 -6.33
CA PRO A 50 34.20 14.08 -6.96
C PRO A 50 32.96 13.77 -7.84
N ALA A 51 32.85 12.53 -8.32
CA ALA A 51 31.68 12.07 -9.08
C ALA A 51 30.39 12.01 -8.26
N LEU A 52 30.48 12.03 -6.92
CA LEU A 52 29.36 11.90 -5.98
C LEU A 52 29.10 13.17 -5.16
N GLU A 53 29.75 14.30 -5.48
CA GLU A 53 29.56 15.58 -4.76
C GLU A 53 28.11 16.05 -4.76
N GLN A 54 27.36 15.72 -5.81
CA GLN A 54 25.94 16.04 -5.93
C GLN A 54 25.05 14.90 -5.44
N HIS A 55 25.54 13.91 -4.69
CA HIS A 55 24.76 12.74 -4.32
C HIS A 55 24.63 12.60 -2.79
N LYS A 56 23.42 12.26 -2.34
CA LYS A 56 23.17 11.78 -0.99
C LYS A 56 23.35 10.27 -0.97
N LEU A 57 24.19 9.78 -0.06
CA LEU A 57 24.48 8.36 0.09
C LEU A 57 23.57 7.73 1.16
N VAL A 58 23.01 6.57 0.83
CA VAL A 58 22.28 5.71 1.77
C VAL A 58 22.94 4.33 1.75
N THR A 59 23.60 3.97 2.85
CA THR A 59 24.35 2.71 2.95
C THR A 59 23.71 1.78 3.95
N SER A 60 23.45 0.55 3.50
CA SER A 60 23.00 -0.55 4.34
C SER A 60 24.05 -1.66 4.32
N VAL A 61 24.38 -2.18 5.49
CA VAL A 61 25.38 -3.23 5.67
C VAL A 61 24.76 -4.31 6.56
N THR A 62 24.80 -5.55 6.06
CA THR A 62 24.32 -6.73 6.78
C THR A 62 25.47 -7.72 6.92
N ILE A 63 25.77 -8.12 8.15
CA ILE A 63 26.82 -9.10 8.46
C ILE A 63 26.17 -10.35 9.05
N LEU A 64 26.54 -11.50 8.51
CA LEU A 64 26.02 -12.82 8.82
C LEU A 64 27.17 -13.77 9.14
N GLU A 65 26.84 -14.88 9.79
CA GLU A 65 27.78 -16.00 9.95
C GLU A 65 28.03 -16.67 8.59
N ALA A 66 29.27 -17.03 8.27
CA ALA A 66 29.64 -17.61 6.97
C ALA A 66 28.88 -18.91 6.63
N SER A 67 28.48 -19.68 7.66
CA SER A 67 27.73 -20.93 7.56
C SER A 67 26.23 -20.74 7.29
N SER A 68 25.69 -19.54 7.53
CA SER A 68 24.30 -19.23 7.27
C SER A 68 24.05 -19.10 5.75
N GLY A 69 23.01 -19.79 5.25
CA GLY A 69 22.69 -19.85 3.81
C GLY A 69 22.40 -18.47 3.17
N GLN A 70 22.10 -18.45 1.87
CA GLN A 70 21.94 -17.26 0.99
C GLN A 70 20.82 -16.25 1.37
N GLY A 71 20.38 -16.18 2.63
CA GLY A 71 19.16 -15.53 3.09
C GLY A 71 19.15 -14.00 3.12
N ALA A 72 20.22 -13.30 2.77
CA ALA A 72 20.23 -11.83 2.73
C ALA A 72 20.72 -11.26 1.40
N ARG A 73 20.08 -11.62 0.28
CA ARG A 73 20.15 -10.75 -0.89
C ARG A 73 19.32 -9.50 -0.61
N MET A 74 20.01 -8.44 -0.21
CA MET A 74 19.47 -7.08 -0.15
C MET A 74 19.20 -6.60 -1.57
N GLY A 75 18.02 -6.90 -2.10
CA GLY A 75 17.52 -6.24 -3.30
C GLY A 75 17.19 -4.80 -2.93
N CYS A 76 17.91 -3.84 -3.52
CA CYS A 76 17.61 -2.42 -3.36
C CYS A 76 17.81 -1.67 -4.68
N ALA A 77 17.02 -1.94 -5.71
CA ALA A 77 17.06 -1.15 -6.94
C ALA A 77 16.02 -0.01 -6.89
N ALA A 78 16.27 0.99 -6.03
CA ALA A 78 15.51 2.25 -6.02
C ALA A 78 16.37 3.37 -6.58
N VAL A 79 16.65 3.33 -7.88
CA VAL A 79 17.42 4.37 -8.59
C VAL A 79 16.39 5.41 -9.07
N TRP A 80 16.39 6.61 -8.48
CA TRP A 80 15.38 7.65 -8.72
C TRP A 80 15.49 8.23 -10.14
N ASP A 81 16.71 8.39 -10.63
CA ASP A 81 17.04 8.63 -12.02
C ASP A 81 18.07 7.59 -12.50
N PRO A 82 17.67 6.58 -13.28
CA PRO A 82 18.59 5.55 -13.79
C PRO A 82 19.78 6.08 -14.59
N ALA A 83 19.73 7.32 -15.09
CA ALA A 83 20.83 7.95 -15.80
C ALA A 83 21.80 8.71 -14.87
N ALA A 84 21.39 9.03 -13.64
CA ALA A 84 22.13 9.92 -12.74
C ALA A 84 22.39 9.35 -11.35
N ASP A 85 21.62 8.36 -10.91
CA ASP A 85 21.77 7.67 -9.63
C ASP A 85 22.42 6.31 -9.82
N ALA A 86 22.99 5.77 -8.74
CA ALA A 86 23.63 4.47 -8.77
C ALA A 86 23.25 3.62 -7.56
N LEU A 87 23.10 2.32 -7.80
CA LEU A 87 23.14 1.29 -6.77
C LEU A 87 24.47 0.55 -6.88
N LEU A 88 25.24 0.57 -5.81
CA LEU A 88 26.46 -0.21 -5.67
C LEU A 88 26.19 -1.33 -4.69
N HIS A 89 26.44 -2.56 -5.10
CA HIS A 89 26.31 -3.72 -4.25
C HIS A 89 27.61 -4.50 -4.27
N GLU A 90 28.14 -4.77 -3.08
CA GLU A 90 29.38 -5.53 -2.90
C GLU A 90 29.25 -6.50 -1.75
N SER A 91 29.89 -7.65 -1.93
CA SER A 91 29.88 -8.75 -0.97
C SER A 91 31.30 -9.07 -0.53
N TYR A 92 31.45 -9.37 0.76
CA TYR A 92 32.70 -9.84 1.36
C TYR A 92 32.44 -11.14 2.10
N VAL A 93 33.32 -12.12 1.93
CA VAL A 93 33.20 -13.45 2.54
C VAL A 93 34.54 -13.84 3.14
N SER A 94 34.51 -14.29 4.39
CA SER A 94 35.61 -14.96 5.08
C SER A 94 35.13 -16.30 5.67
N ASP A 95 36.02 -17.01 6.36
CA ASP A 95 35.68 -18.28 7.03
C ASP A 95 34.65 -18.11 8.16
N SER A 96 34.51 -16.90 8.70
CA SER A 96 33.64 -16.61 9.85
C SER A 96 32.44 -15.75 9.50
N ILE A 97 32.58 -14.81 8.57
CA ILE A 97 31.54 -13.82 8.25
C ILE A 97 31.22 -13.74 6.75
N ARG A 98 29.96 -13.43 6.45
CA ARG A 98 29.50 -12.95 5.15
C ARG A 98 28.93 -11.56 5.34
N CYS A 99 29.44 -10.58 4.62
CA CYS A 99 28.96 -9.20 4.64
C CYS A 99 28.39 -8.84 3.27
N GLU A 100 27.18 -8.27 3.26
CA GLU A 100 26.51 -7.74 2.09
C GLU A 100 26.31 -6.23 2.30
N ALA A 101 26.96 -5.42 1.46
CA ALA A 101 26.84 -3.97 1.49
C ALA A 101 26.07 -3.47 0.26
N ALA A 102 25.11 -2.58 0.49
CA ALA A 102 24.39 -1.88 -0.57
C ALA A 102 24.49 -0.37 -0.33
N VAL A 103 24.91 0.37 -1.34
CA VAL A 103 25.01 1.83 -1.32
C VAL A 103 24.15 2.41 -2.43
N LEU A 104 23.19 3.24 -2.04
CA LEU A 104 22.37 4.02 -2.96
C LEU A 104 22.95 5.44 -3.02
N ALA A 105 23.39 5.86 -4.21
CA ALA A 105 23.82 7.22 -4.48
C ALA A 105 22.69 7.96 -5.21
N LEU A 106 22.01 8.86 -4.50
CA LEU A 106 20.87 9.62 -5.00
C LEU A 106 21.29 11.05 -5.33
N ARG A 107 21.16 11.47 -6.58
CA ARG A 107 21.52 12.82 -7.02
C ARG A 107 20.59 13.85 -6.40
N VAL A 108 21.20 14.85 -5.78
CA VAL A 108 20.59 16.03 -5.20
C VAL A 108 20.69 17.14 -6.24
N TYR A 109 19.55 17.63 -6.72
CA TYR A 109 19.47 18.73 -7.68
C TYR A 109 19.51 20.06 -6.92
N PRO A 110 20.58 20.89 -7.06
CA PRO A 110 20.79 22.07 -6.23
C PRO A 110 19.76 23.19 -6.43
N ASP A 111 19.14 23.27 -7.61
CA ASP A 111 18.16 24.31 -7.97
C ASP A 111 16.73 23.77 -8.19
N ALA A 112 16.51 22.47 -7.96
CA ALA A 112 15.14 21.97 -7.87
C ALA A 112 14.62 22.35 -6.48
N PRO A 113 13.48 23.05 -6.35
CA PRO A 113 12.89 23.22 -5.04
C PRO A 113 12.76 21.84 -4.39
N LEU A 114 13.27 21.68 -3.16
CA LEU A 114 13.07 20.51 -2.28
C LEU A 114 11.57 20.37 -1.90
N GLN A 115 10.68 20.50 -2.88
CA GLN A 115 9.28 20.87 -2.69
C GLN A 115 8.32 20.27 -3.72
N LYS A 116 8.78 19.42 -4.65
CA LYS A 116 7.91 18.31 -5.07
C LYS A 116 8.18 17.21 -4.07
N SER A 117 7.31 17.11 -3.06
CA SER A 117 7.28 15.90 -2.24
C SER A 117 7.29 14.73 -3.22
N VAL A 118 8.24 13.82 -3.04
CA VAL A 118 8.41 12.57 -3.80
C VAL A 118 7.11 11.75 -3.88
N THR A 119 6.11 12.15 -3.10
CA THR A 119 4.84 11.46 -2.91
C THR A 119 3.62 12.26 -3.34
N THR A 120 3.82 13.48 -3.85
CA THR A 120 2.77 14.34 -4.41
C THR A 120 2.94 14.47 -5.92
N PHE A 121 1.85 14.25 -6.64
CA PHE A 121 1.77 14.23 -8.10
C PHE A 121 0.66 15.18 -8.54
N SER A 122 0.82 15.76 -9.72
CA SER A 122 -0.23 16.56 -10.33
C SER A 122 -1.29 15.65 -10.98
N ARG A 123 -2.44 16.24 -11.31
CA ARG A 123 -3.46 15.56 -12.10
C ARG A 123 -2.97 15.16 -13.49
N GLU A 124 -2.03 15.90 -14.06
CA GLU A 124 -1.46 15.57 -15.37
C GLU A 124 -0.54 14.35 -15.28
N ASP A 125 0.20 14.20 -14.17
CA ASP A 125 1.04 13.03 -13.92
C ASP A 125 0.21 11.73 -13.88
N LEU A 126 -1.04 11.80 -13.40
CA LEU A 126 -1.97 10.65 -13.41
C LEU A 126 -2.42 10.22 -14.80
N LYS A 127 -2.27 11.08 -15.83
CA LYS A 127 -2.55 10.70 -17.22
C LYS A 127 -1.34 10.07 -17.91
N GLN A 128 -0.17 10.14 -17.29
CA GLN A 128 1.11 9.71 -17.86
C GLN A 128 1.80 8.66 -16.97
N THR A 129 1.02 7.82 -16.31
CA THR A 129 1.55 6.75 -15.46
C THR A 129 2.31 5.70 -16.30
N PRO A 130 3.19 4.90 -15.67
CA PRO A 130 3.83 3.76 -16.34
C PRO A 130 2.84 2.73 -16.91
N SER A 131 1.65 2.61 -16.32
CA SER A 131 0.60 1.72 -16.86
C SER A 131 0.03 2.30 -18.15
N VAL A 132 -0.27 3.60 -18.19
CA VAL A 132 -0.77 4.27 -19.40
C VAL A 132 0.27 4.23 -20.53
N ALA A 133 1.54 4.48 -20.21
CA ALA A 133 2.63 4.34 -21.18
C ALA A 133 2.74 2.93 -21.79
N CYS A 134 2.32 1.90 -21.05
CA CYS A 134 2.26 0.50 -21.50
C CYS A 134 0.93 0.12 -22.19
N GLY A 135 0.04 1.07 -22.46
CA GLY A 135 -1.22 0.87 -23.18
C GLY A 135 -2.47 0.68 -22.33
N TRP A 136 -2.43 0.98 -21.02
CA TRP A 136 -3.67 1.09 -20.23
C TRP A 136 -4.38 2.40 -20.54
N THR A 137 -5.71 2.39 -20.55
CA THR A 137 -6.46 3.65 -20.47
C THR A 137 -6.47 4.14 -19.03
N VAL A 138 -6.59 5.46 -18.84
CA VAL A 138 -6.64 6.09 -17.51
C VAL A 138 -7.79 5.49 -16.70
N GLU A 139 -8.96 5.31 -17.31
CA GLU A 139 -10.16 4.78 -16.66
C GLU A 139 -9.96 3.33 -16.20
N ARG A 140 -9.26 2.52 -17.00
CA ARG A 140 -8.98 1.12 -16.65
C ARG A 140 -8.03 1.04 -15.47
N GLU A 141 -6.98 1.84 -15.47
CA GLU A 141 -6.05 1.92 -14.34
C GLU A 141 -6.74 2.42 -13.06
N GLU A 142 -7.54 3.47 -13.15
CA GLU A 142 -8.34 3.97 -12.02
C GLU A 142 -9.23 2.88 -11.44
N LEU A 143 -9.90 2.11 -12.30
CA LEU A 143 -10.76 1.01 -11.89
C LEU A 143 -9.99 -0.11 -11.17
N ASP A 144 -8.83 -0.50 -11.69
CA ASP A 144 -8.01 -1.57 -11.10
C ASP A 144 -7.39 -1.14 -9.77
N ARG A 145 -6.94 0.13 -9.65
CA ARG A 145 -6.53 0.73 -8.38
C ARG A 145 -7.69 0.75 -7.37
N ALA A 146 -8.89 1.15 -7.79
CA ALA A 146 -10.06 1.19 -6.92
C ALA A 146 -10.46 -0.21 -6.40
N LYS A 147 -10.35 -1.26 -7.23
CA LYS A 147 -10.55 -2.66 -6.80
C LYS A 147 -9.52 -3.07 -5.75
N ALA A 148 -8.26 -2.71 -5.94
CA ALA A 148 -7.21 -2.97 -4.96
C ALA A 148 -7.45 -2.26 -3.63
N CYS A 149 -7.83 -0.98 -3.64
CA CYS A 149 -8.23 -0.27 -2.42
C CYS A 149 -9.45 -0.92 -1.74
N ALA A 150 -10.43 -1.40 -2.51
CA ALA A 150 -11.59 -2.12 -1.96
C ALA A 150 -11.18 -3.45 -1.28
N LEU A 151 -10.21 -4.17 -1.83
CA LEU A 151 -9.60 -5.35 -1.20
C LEU A 151 -8.95 -4.96 0.14
N ILE A 152 -8.12 -3.91 0.15
CA ILE A 152 -7.45 -3.40 1.36
C ILE A 152 -8.47 -3.11 2.45
N CYS A 153 -9.51 -2.32 2.14
CA CYS A 153 -10.54 -1.94 3.13
C CYS A 153 -11.33 -3.15 3.65
N SER A 154 -11.61 -4.13 2.79
CA SER A 154 -12.39 -5.32 3.18
C SER A 154 -11.55 -6.28 4.04
N ALA A 155 -10.32 -6.54 3.63
CA ALA A 155 -9.38 -7.36 4.40
C ALA A 155 -9.05 -6.72 5.75
N SER A 156 -8.82 -5.41 5.79
CA SER A 156 -8.49 -4.67 7.01
C SER A 156 -9.59 -4.77 8.05
N ARG A 157 -10.87 -4.59 7.64
CA ARG A 157 -12.02 -4.77 8.54
C ARG A 157 -12.09 -6.20 9.08
N LYS A 158 -11.87 -7.20 8.24
CA LYS A 158 -11.89 -8.62 8.68
C LYS A 158 -10.75 -8.95 9.63
N LEU A 159 -9.58 -8.35 9.45
CA LEU A 159 -8.40 -8.49 10.31
C LEU A 159 -8.43 -7.57 11.54
N GLN A 160 -9.50 -6.79 11.70
CA GLN A 160 -9.67 -5.80 12.77
C GLN A 160 -8.46 -4.86 12.87
N LEU A 161 -7.98 -4.37 11.73
CA LEU A 161 -6.90 -3.39 11.68
C LEU A 161 -7.44 -1.98 11.95
N PRO A 162 -6.63 -1.10 12.58
CA PRO A 162 -6.94 0.31 12.65
C PRO A 162 -7.19 0.91 11.25
N GLN A 163 -8.08 1.89 11.16
CA GLN A 163 -8.39 2.56 9.89
C GLN A 163 -7.18 3.31 9.32
N ILE A 164 -6.27 3.78 10.18
CA ILE A 164 -5.01 4.40 9.76
C ILE A 164 -4.17 3.39 8.97
N THR A 165 -4.05 2.14 9.42
CA THR A 165 -3.35 1.08 8.69
C THR A 165 -3.89 0.85 7.28
N SER A 166 -5.22 0.79 7.12
CA SER A 166 -5.81 0.62 5.78
C SER A 166 -5.63 1.87 4.92
N ALA A 167 -5.66 3.06 5.51
CA ALA A 167 -5.38 4.31 4.80
C ALA A 167 -3.93 4.38 4.31
N SER A 168 -2.94 4.02 5.14
CA SER A 168 -1.52 3.95 4.76
C SER A 168 -1.31 2.97 3.62
N ALA A 169 -1.93 1.80 3.69
CA ALA A 169 -1.88 0.81 2.62
C ALA A 169 -2.42 1.34 1.27
N CYS A 170 -3.53 2.10 1.28
CA CYS A 170 -4.05 2.73 0.07
C CYS A 170 -3.09 3.80 -0.48
N VAL A 171 -2.48 4.62 0.39
CA VAL A 171 -1.46 5.61 -0.01
C VAL A 171 -0.27 4.90 -0.67
N PHE A 172 0.21 3.80 -0.07
CA PHE A 172 1.29 3.01 -0.64
C PHE A 172 0.95 2.45 -2.02
N LEU A 173 -0.24 1.91 -2.19
CA LEU A 173 -0.73 1.42 -3.47
C LEU A 173 -0.75 2.54 -4.54
N HIS A 174 -1.29 3.71 -4.19
CA HIS A 174 -1.37 4.83 -5.11
C HIS A 174 0.02 5.34 -5.51
N ARG A 175 0.95 5.45 -4.56
CA ARG A 175 2.35 5.81 -4.80
C ARG A 175 3.08 4.77 -5.65
N PHE A 176 2.87 3.48 -5.38
CA PHE A 176 3.51 2.37 -6.10
C PHE A 176 3.23 2.42 -7.60
N PHE A 177 1.96 2.55 -7.98
CA PHE A 177 1.57 2.56 -9.40
C PHE A 177 1.89 3.89 -10.12
N MET A 178 2.44 4.90 -9.43
CA MET A 178 3.08 6.03 -10.10
C MET A 178 4.48 5.69 -10.64
N ARG A 179 5.07 4.56 -10.22
CA ARG A 179 6.42 4.13 -10.60
C ARG A 179 6.47 2.78 -11.30
N HIS A 180 5.51 1.92 -11.01
CA HIS A 180 5.39 0.60 -11.61
C HIS A 180 4.09 0.44 -12.41
N THR A 181 4.10 -0.54 -13.32
CA THR A 181 2.99 -0.78 -14.24
C THR A 181 2.08 -1.91 -13.76
N LEU A 182 0.77 -1.74 -13.97
CA LEU A 182 -0.25 -2.78 -13.77
C LEU A 182 -0.08 -4.01 -14.68
N LYS A 183 0.73 -3.88 -15.74
CA LYS A 183 1.10 -4.99 -16.63
C LYS A 183 2.02 -5.99 -15.93
N GLU A 184 2.95 -5.50 -15.14
CA GLU A 184 3.97 -6.30 -14.45
C GLU A 184 3.45 -6.77 -13.10
N TYR A 185 2.79 -5.87 -12.36
CA TYR A 185 2.31 -6.14 -11.02
C TYR A 185 0.79 -6.13 -10.95
N HIS A 186 0.22 -7.30 -10.66
CA HIS A 186 -1.22 -7.42 -10.46
C HIS A 186 -1.68 -6.62 -9.23
N HIS A 187 -2.70 -5.78 -9.40
CA HIS A 187 -3.21 -4.86 -8.37
C HIS A 187 -3.54 -5.55 -7.04
N TYR A 188 -4.16 -6.74 -7.03
CA TYR A 188 -4.41 -7.47 -5.77
C TYR A 188 -3.15 -7.99 -5.06
N ASN A 189 -2.10 -8.32 -5.80
CA ASN A 189 -0.85 -8.79 -5.19
C ASN A 189 -0.18 -7.63 -4.46
N ILE A 190 -0.08 -6.47 -5.12
CA ILE A 190 0.48 -5.26 -4.52
C ILE A 190 -0.41 -4.76 -3.38
N ALA A 191 -1.73 -4.81 -3.51
CA ALA A 191 -2.64 -4.46 -2.42
C ALA A 191 -2.40 -5.28 -1.14
N ALA A 192 -2.19 -6.59 -1.29
CA ALA A 192 -1.87 -7.46 -0.16
C ALA A 192 -0.53 -7.08 0.48
N THR A 193 0.50 -6.84 -0.33
CA THR A 193 1.83 -6.43 0.14
C THR A 193 1.82 -5.05 0.78
N CYS A 194 1.14 -4.06 0.19
CA CYS A 194 0.97 -2.73 0.78
C CYS A 194 0.27 -2.79 2.14
N LEU A 195 -0.77 -3.62 2.28
CA LEU A 195 -1.41 -3.82 3.58
C LEU A 195 -0.49 -4.50 4.58
N PHE A 196 0.31 -5.48 4.15
CA PHE A 196 1.28 -6.15 5.02
C PHE A 196 2.39 -5.19 5.49
N VAL A 197 2.92 -4.35 4.59
CA VAL A 197 3.91 -3.30 4.91
C VAL A 197 3.30 -2.24 5.84
N ALA A 198 2.06 -1.81 5.58
CA ALA A 198 1.37 -0.86 6.46
C ALA A 198 1.16 -1.42 7.88
N CYS A 199 0.85 -2.71 8.02
CA CYS A 199 0.79 -3.34 9.34
C CYS A 199 2.12 -3.26 10.11
N LYS A 200 3.26 -3.25 9.41
CA LYS A 200 4.57 -3.07 10.04
C LYS A 200 4.84 -1.60 10.37
N ALA A 201 4.55 -0.69 9.45
CA ALA A 201 4.78 0.75 9.62
C ALA A 201 3.92 1.35 10.75
N GLU A 202 2.68 0.90 10.88
CA GLU A 202 1.71 1.39 11.88
C GLU A 202 1.69 0.54 13.17
N GLU A 203 2.68 -0.34 13.36
CA GLU A 203 2.82 -1.23 14.53
C GLU A 203 1.60 -2.16 14.79
N SER A 204 0.74 -2.35 13.78
CA SER A 204 -0.45 -3.21 13.85
C SER A 204 -0.19 -4.59 13.25
N LEU A 205 0.88 -5.25 13.69
CA LEU A 205 1.41 -6.48 13.09
C LEU A 205 0.38 -7.62 13.02
N ARG A 206 0.47 -8.45 11.97
CA ARG A 206 -0.33 -9.66 11.77
C ARG A 206 0.54 -10.81 11.28
N LYS A 207 0.31 -12.01 11.82
CA LYS A 207 0.97 -13.24 11.35
C LYS A 207 0.44 -13.60 9.96
N LEU A 208 1.32 -14.09 9.09
CA LEU A 208 0.93 -14.49 7.72
C LEU A 208 -0.16 -15.58 7.70
N ASP A 209 -0.16 -16.47 8.70
CA ASP A 209 -1.13 -17.56 8.82
C ASP A 209 -2.56 -17.08 9.03
N SER A 210 -2.77 -15.92 9.66
CA SER A 210 -4.09 -15.29 9.79
C SER A 210 -4.36 -14.26 8.70
N PHE A 211 -3.31 -13.68 8.12
CA PHE A 211 -3.39 -12.64 7.10
C PHE A 211 -3.75 -13.18 5.72
N ILE A 212 -2.99 -14.16 5.21
CA ILE A 212 -3.13 -14.68 3.83
C ILE A 212 -4.52 -15.27 3.55
N PRO A 213 -5.12 -16.10 4.43
CA PRO A 213 -6.45 -16.65 4.15
C PRO A 213 -7.50 -15.55 3.92
N VAL A 214 -7.39 -14.42 4.64
CA VAL A 214 -8.29 -13.27 4.48
C VAL A 214 -8.05 -12.57 3.14
N ILE A 215 -6.80 -12.33 2.76
CA ILE A 215 -6.46 -11.74 1.46
C ILE A 215 -7.03 -12.57 0.31
N VAL A 216 -6.76 -13.89 0.31
CA VAL A 216 -7.22 -14.79 -0.76
C VAL A 216 -8.74 -14.82 -0.83
N TYR A 217 -9.42 -14.86 0.33
CA TYR A 217 -10.87 -14.82 0.40
C TYR A 217 -11.43 -13.59 -0.32
N TYR A 218 -10.96 -12.38 0.03
CA TYR A 218 -11.48 -11.15 -0.58
C TYR A 218 -11.01 -10.92 -2.02
N ALA A 219 -9.77 -11.28 -2.36
CA ALA A 219 -9.23 -11.13 -3.72
C ALA A 219 -9.98 -12.03 -4.72
N SER A 220 -10.45 -13.20 -4.26
CA SER A 220 -11.26 -14.13 -5.04
C SER A 220 -12.77 -13.91 -4.93
N LYS A 221 -13.22 -12.83 -4.27
CA LYS A 221 -14.65 -12.55 -4.00
C LYS A 221 -15.37 -13.71 -3.29
N GLY A 222 -14.66 -14.42 -2.41
CA GLY A 222 -15.18 -15.53 -1.63
C GLY A 222 -15.08 -16.90 -2.28
N ASN A 223 -14.56 -17.00 -3.51
CA ASN A 223 -14.51 -18.26 -4.27
C ASN A 223 -13.35 -19.18 -3.86
N ARG A 224 -12.31 -18.65 -3.20
CA ARG A 224 -11.14 -19.43 -2.79
C ARG A 224 -10.87 -19.34 -1.29
N ARG A 225 -10.11 -20.31 -0.80
CA ARG A 225 -9.59 -20.39 0.57
C ARG A 225 -8.14 -20.82 0.49
N ALA A 226 -7.30 -20.25 1.35
CA ALA A 226 -5.88 -20.57 1.42
C ALA A 226 -5.47 -20.75 2.89
N PRO A 227 -5.91 -21.84 3.56
CA PRO A 227 -5.40 -22.16 4.88
C PRO A 227 -3.89 -22.45 4.84
N PRO A 228 -3.16 -22.25 5.95
CA PRO A 228 -1.72 -22.50 6.01
C PRO A 228 -1.33 -23.90 5.51
N GLY A 229 -0.21 -23.99 4.79
CA GLY A 229 0.29 -25.24 4.21
C GLY A 229 -0.35 -25.67 2.88
N THR A 230 -1.32 -24.91 2.36
CA THR A 230 -1.85 -25.16 1.01
C THR A 230 -0.99 -24.51 -0.08
N GLY A 231 -1.01 -25.07 -1.29
CA GLY A 231 -0.27 -24.49 -2.42
C GLY A 231 -0.68 -23.05 -2.75
N GLU A 232 -1.96 -22.69 -2.57
CA GLU A 232 -2.40 -21.30 -2.75
C GLU A 232 -1.91 -20.38 -1.63
N TYR A 233 -1.84 -20.87 -0.38
CA TYR A 233 -1.22 -20.12 0.72
C TYR A 233 0.27 -19.86 0.43
N GLU A 234 1.04 -20.88 0.04
CA GLU A 234 2.47 -20.72 -0.24
C GLU A 234 2.73 -19.79 -1.43
N LYS A 235 1.87 -19.84 -2.45
CA LYS A 235 1.94 -18.91 -3.59
C LYS A 235 1.77 -17.46 -3.13
N TRP A 236 0.74 -17.16 -2.35
CA TRP A 236 0.50 -15.81 -1.85
C TRP A 236 1.57 -15.36 -0.84
N ARG A 237 2.07 -16.28 -0.02
CA ARG A 237 3.20 -16.05 0.88
C ARG A 237 4.45 -15.62 0.11
N ALA A 238 4.82 -16.37 -0.93
CA ALA A 238 5.96 -16.06 -1.78
C ALA A 238 5.79 -14.72 -2.50
N VAL A 239 4.58 -14.41 -2.99
CA VAL A 239 4.27 -13.12 -3.62
C VAL A 239 4.41 -11.95 -2.64
N ILE A 240 3.85 -12.05 -1.44
CA ILE A 240 3.89 -10.96 -0.44
C ILE A 240 5.33 -10.71 -0.02
N LEU A 241 6.07 -11.76 0.33
CA LEU A 241 7.47 -11.64 0.77
C LEU A 241 8.40 -11.20 -0.37
N GLY A 242 8.16 -11.68 -1.59
CA GLY A 242 8.97 -11.32 -2.77
C GLY A 242 8.73 -9.90 -3.26
N THR A 243 7.51 -9.36 -3.11
CA THR A 243 7.19 -7.99 -3.53
C THR A 243 7.35 -6.95 -2.42
N GLU A 244 7.58 -7.37 -1.17
CA GLU A 244 7.76 -6.46 -0.03
C GLU A 244 8.89 -5.44 -0.28
N ALA A 245 10.08 -5.92 -0.64
CA ALA A 245 11.24 -5.06 -0.92
C ALA A 245 10.97 -4.13 -2.11
N VAL A 246 10.24 -4.60 -3.13
CA VAL A 246 9.85 -3.80 -4.31
C VAL A 246 8.91 -2.67 -3.91
N VAL A 247 7.91 -2.95 -3.07
CA VAL A 247 6.99 -1.91 -2.55
C VAL A 247 7.78 -0.88 -1.75
N LEU A 248 8.64 -1.29 -0.83
CA LEU A 248 9.45 -0.35 -0.04
C LEU A 248 10.36 0.53 -0.90
N GLN A 249 11.01 -0.06 -1.91
CA GLN A 249 11.82 0.67 -2.89
C GLN A 249 10.98 1.67 -3.67
N ALA A 250 9.81 1.25 -4.17
CA ALA A 250 8.88 2.11 -4.88
C ALA A 250 8.34 3.25 -4.00
N LEU A 251 8.29 3.09 -2.68
CA LEU A 251 7.91 4.15 -1.74
C LEU A 251 9.10 5.04 -1.36
N CYS A 252 10.30 4.76 -1.87
CA CYS A 252 11.55 5.40 -1.43
C CYS A 252 11.76 5.25 0.08
N PHE A 253 11.28 4.15 0.67
CA PHE A 253 11.23 3.91 2.11
C PHE A 253 10.47 4.98 2.92
N ASP A 254 9.72 5.88 2.26
CA ASP A 254 8.81 6.80 2.90
C ASP A 254 7.50 6.09 3.28
N VAL A 255 7.55 5.41 4.42
CA VAL A 255 6.44 4.68 5.02
C VAL A 255 5.67 5.51 6.05
N VAL A 256 6.13 6.73 6.35
CA VAL A 256 5.46 7.63 7.28
C VAL A 256 4.43 8.46 6.51
N VAL A 257 3.15 8.18 6.75
CA VAL A 257 2.06 8.80 5.99
C VAL A 257 1.32 9.82 6.86
N GLU A 258 1.19 11.05 6.37
CA GLU A 258 0.28 12.01 6.97
C GLU A 258 -1.15 11.75 6.46
N HIS A 259 -2.09 11.55 7.37
CA HIS A 259 -3.48 11.25 7.03
C HIS A 259 -4.43 12.44 7.23
N PRO A 260 -5.48 12.56 6.40
CA PRO A 260 -6.51 13.58 6.58
C PRO A 260 -7.31 13.42 7.88
N HIS A 261 -7.32 12.23 8.51
CA HIS A 261 -8.08 11.96 9.74
C HIS A 261 -7.72 12.92 10.87
N ALA A 262 -6.43 13.14 11.14
CA ALA A 262 -5.99 14.07 12.18
C ALA A 262 -6.37 15.53 11.85
N ARG A 263 -6.27 15.91 10.57
CA ARG A 263 -6.68 17.25 10.09
C ARG A 263 -8.18 17.46 10.18
N LEU A 264 -8.97 16.40 9.94
CA LEU A 264 -10.41 16.43 10.08
C LEU A 264 -10.82 16.64 11.54
N VAL A 265 -10.20 15.94 12.50
CA VAL A 265 -10.52 16.13 13.93
C VAL A 265 -10.31 17.59 14.35
N ALA A 266 -9.14 18.16 14.05
CA ALA A 266 -8.85 19.56 14.36
C ALA A 266 -9.82 20.53 13.66
N LEU A 267 -10.27 20.20 12.44
CA LEU A 267 -11.24 21.00 11.69
C LEU A 267 -12.63 20.94 12.33
N LEU A 268 -13.10 19.74 12.71
CA LEU A 268 -14.39 19.53 13.34
C LEU A 268 -14.50 20.28 14.67
N ASP A 269 -13.42 20.26 15.46
CA ASP A 269 -13.33 21.02 16.72
C ASP A 269 -13.38 22.54 16.46
N ALA A 270 -12.61 23.03 15.49
CA ALA A 270 -12.56 24.45 15.17
C ALA A 270 -13.90 25.02 14.67
N VAL A 271 -14.73 24.21 14.03
CA VAL A 271 -16.05 24.64 13.52
C VAL A 271 -17.20 24.29 14.47
N GLY A 272 -16.95 23.58 15.58
CA GLY A 272 -17.98 23.13 16.50
C GLY A 272 -18.97 22.16 15.86
N ALA A 273 -18.48 21.22 15.05
CA ALA A 273 -19.31 20.28 14.31
C ALA A 273 -20.10 19.34 15.24
N THR A 274 -21.33 19.00 14.85
CA THR A 274 -22.12 17.99 15.58
C THR A 274 -21.51 16.59 15.41
N LYS A 275 -21.86 15.67 16.31
CA LYS A 275 -21.45 14.26 16.21
C LYS A 275 -21.90 13.62 14.89
N GLN A 276 -23.12 13.92 14.43
CA GLN A 276 -23.67 13.35 13.19
C GLN A 276 -22.89 13.87 11.98
N LEU A 277 -22.62 15.17 11.89
CA LEU A 277 -21.83 15.75 10.81
C LEU A 277 -20.38 15.21 10.81
N SER A 278 -19.81 15.06 12.01
CA SER A 278 -18.47 14.47 12.19
C SER A 278 -18.36 13.06 11.63
N GLN A 279 -19.35 12.20 11.91
CA GLN A 279 -19.39 10.82 11.38
C GLN A 279 -19.55 10.78 9.85
N MET A 280 -20.33 11.70 9.29
CA MET A 280 -20.48 11.82 7.83
C MET A 280 -19.16 12.23 7.19
N ALA A 281 -18.52 13.30 7.70
CA ALA A 281 -17.22 13.77 7.19
C ALA A 281 -16.13 12.69 7.32
N TRP A 282 -16.12 11.94 8.42
CA TRP A 282 -15.19 10.83 8.63
C TRP A 282 -15.38 9.71 7.59
N SER A 283 -16.63 9.40 7.25
CA SER A 283 -16.93 8.40 6.20
C SER A 283 -16.43 8.86 4.83
N PHE A 284 -16.63 10.14 4.49
CA PHE A 284 -16.10 10.72 3.24
C PHE A 284 -14.57 10.71 3.18
N VAL A 285 -13.87 10.92 4.29
CA VAL A 285 -12.41 10.75 4.34
C VAL A 285 -12.01 9.31 4.02
N GLY A 286 -12.72 8.32 4.55
CA GLY A 286 -12.50 6.91 4.24
C GLY A 286 -12.64 6.61 2.74
N ASP A 287 -13.65 7.18 2.10
CA ASP A 287 -13.88 7.03 0.66
C ASP A 287 -12.81 7.76 -0.17
N CYS A 288 -12.33 8.92 0.28
CA CYS A 288 -11.22 9.63 -0.37
C CYS A 288 -9.97 8.78 -0.49
N MET A 289 -9.68 7.92 0.49
CA MET A 289 -8.50 7.06 0.49
C MET A 289 -8.56 5.96 -0.59
N ARG A 290 -9.72 5.73 -1.21
CA ARG A 290 -9.87 4.78 -2.33
C ARG A 290 -9.56 5.41 -3.68
N LEU A 291 -9.38 6.73 -3.71
CA LEU A 291 -9.03 7.53 -4.88
C LEU A 291 -7.58 8.01 -4.72
N PRO A 292 -6.87 8.35 -5.81
CA PRO A 292 -5.51 8.87 -5.72
C PRO A 292 -5.46 10.32 -5.18
N LEU A 293 -6.50 10.79 -4.47
CA LEU A 293 -6.56 12.13 -3.88
C LEU A 293 -5.44 12.35 -2.86
N CYS A 294 -5.05 11.31 -2.12
CA CYS A 294 -3.99 11.35 -1.11
C CYS A 294 -2.59 11.59 -1.69
N ILE A 295 -2.42 11.41 -3.00
CA ILE A 295 -1.16 11.69 -3.69
C ILE A 295 -1.26 12.94 -4.58
N VAL A 296 -2.42 13.59 -4.67
CA VAL A 296 -2.61 14.83 -5.47
C VAL A 296 -2.81 16.05 -4.59
N PHE A 297 -3.54 15.89 -3.49
CA PHE A 297 -3.94 16.98 -2.61
C PHE A 297 -3.36 16.79 -1.20
N PRO A 298 -3.08 17.89 -0.49
CA PRO A 298 -2.63 17.81 0.89
C PRO A 298 -3.75 17.26 1.80
N PRO A 299 -3.41 16.55 2.90
CA PRO A 299 -4.38 15.98 3.83
C PRO A 299 -5.42 16.98 4.36
N ARG A 300 -5.02 18.25 4.55
CA ARG A 300 -5.92 19.32 4.99
C ARG A 300 -7.05 19.58 3.98
N SER A 301 -6.74 19.63 2.69
CA SER A 301 -7.73 19.90 1.64
C SER A 301 -8.70 18.74 1.48
N VAL A 302 -8.21 17.50 1.60
CA VAL A 302 -9.06 16.29 1.63
C VAL A 302 -10.03 16.32 2.83
N ALA A 303 -9.55 16.71 4.01
CA ALA A 303 -10.40 16.87 5.18
C ALA A 303 -11.46 17.97 5.00
N CYS A 304 -11.06 19.14 4.48
CA CYS A 304 -11.99 20.24 4.19
C CYS A 304 -13.05 19.83 3.15
N ALA A 305 -12.66 19.13 2.09
CA ALA A 305 -13.58 18.64 1.06
C ALA A 305 -14.56 17.61 1.60
N SER A 306 -14.09 16.71 2.46
CA SER A 306 -14.94 15.70 3.11
C SER A 306 -15.99 16.35 4.01
N LEU A 307 -15.61 17.37 4.79
CA LEU A 307 -16.56 18.15 5.59
C LEU A 307 -17.50 18.98 4.70
N ALA A 308 -17.00 19.61 3.65
CA ALA A 308 -17.82 20.39 2.71
C ALA A 308 -18.89 19.54 2.01
N LEU A 309 -18.53 18.32 1.59
CA LEU A 309 -19.51 17.38 1.06
C LEU A 309 -20.50 16.96 2.15
N ALA A 310 -20.03 16.64 3.35
CA ALA A 310 -20.90 16.31 4.48
C ALA A 310 -21.91 17.42 4.77
N THR A 311 -21.50 18.69 4.79
CA THR A 311 -22.42 19.81 5.02
C THR A 311 -23.47 19.97 3.92
N ARG A 312 -23.15 19.57 2.69
CA ARG A 312 -24.10 19.67 1.56
C ARG A 312 -25.17 18.59 1.57
N VAL A 313 -24.84 17.40 2.08
CA VAL A 313 -25.76 16.25 2.11
C VAL A 313 -26.41 16.02 3.47
N ALA A 314 -25.89 16.65 4.52
CA ALA A 314 -26.40 16.52 5.87
C ALA A 314 -27.80 17.10 6.01
N PRO A 315 -28.70 16.45 6.78
CA PRO A 315 -29.98 17.05 7.12
C PRO A 315 -29.78 18.31 7.98
N PRO A 316 -30.71 19.29 7.98
CA PRO A 316 -30.56 20.53 8.74
C PRO A 316 -30.25 20.32 10.23
N ALA A 317 -30.82 19.29 10.85
CA ALA A 317 -30.56 18.95 12.25
C ALA A 317 -29.09 18.58 12.54
N ALA A 318 -28.37 18.03 11.54
CA ALA A 318 -26.98 17.64 11.69
C ALA A 318 -26.00 18.82 11.51
N LEU A 319 -26.41 19.90 10.86
CA LEU A 319 -25.57 21.08 10.66
C LEU A 319 -25.38 21.89 11.96
N GLY A 320 -26.35 21.83 12.87
CA GLY A 320 -26.31 22.59 14.12
C GLY A 320 -26.19 24.09 13.85
N ALA A 321 -25.22 24.75 14.48
CA ALA A 321 -24.96 26.19 14.33
C ALA A 321 -23.85 26.51 13.30
N LEU A 322 -23.50 25.55 12.44
CA LEU A 322 -22.43 25.75 11.46
C LEU A 322 -22.85 26.78 10.41
N SER A 323 -22.08 27.86 10.28
CA SER A 323 -22.32 28.91 9.29
C SER A 323 -21.82 28.53 7.90
N ASP A 324 -22.45 29.03 6.84
CA ASP A 324 -22.00 28.82 5.44
C ASP A 324 -20.58 29.36 5.14
N ALA A 325 -20.11 30.34 5.91
CA ALA A 325 -18.77 30.94 5.78
C ALA A 325 -17.66 30.16 6.52
N TRP A 326 -17.92 28.94 7.00
CA TRP A 326 -16.94 28.18 7.77
C TRP A 326 -15.67 27.88 6.96
N LEU A 327 -15.79 27.66 5.65
CA LEU A 327 -14.66 27.42 4.74
C LEU A 327 -13.67 28.59 4.71
N ASP A 328 -14.18 29.83 4.71
CA ASP A 328 -13.33 31.04 4.73
C ASP A 328 -12.65 31.22 6.09
N ARG A 329 -13.39 30.95 7.17
CA ARG A 329 -12.88 31.05 8.54
C ARG A 329 -11.68 30.14 8.78
N VAL A 330 -11.69 28.95 8.18
CA VAL A 330 -10.59 27.98 8.30
C VAL A 330 -9.51 28.16 7.23
N GLY A 331 -9.65 29.16 6.33
CA GLY A 331 -8.70 29.45 5.27
C GLY A 331 -8.51 28.28 4.30
N ALA A 332 -9.59 27.58 3.94
CA ALA A 332 -9.51 26.45 3.01
C ALA A 332 -9.32 26.93 1.57
N ASN A 333 -8.49 26.20 0.79
CA ASN A 333 -8.41 26.42 -0.65
C ASN A 333 -9.70 25.93 -1.32
N ARG A 334 -10.54 26.87 -1.77
CA ARG A 334 -11.86 26.57 -2.35
C ARG A 334 -11.77 25.80 -3.66
N ASP A 335 -10.73 26.03 -4.47
CA ASP A 335 -10.55 25.37 -5.76
C ASP A 335 -10.19 23.89 -5.55
N GLU A 336 -9.24 23.61 -4.67
CA GLU A 336 -8.89 22.23 -4.28
C GLU A 336 -10.09 21.50 -3.66
N VAL A 337 -10.83 22.16 -2.77
CA VAL A 337 -12.04 21.58 -2.16
C VAL A 337 -13.09 21.23 -3.22
N ALA A 338 -13.36 22.14 -4.15
CA ALA A 338 -14.33 21.91 -5.22
C ALA A 338 -13.90 20.76 -6.13
N GLU A 339 -12.61 20.68 -6.48
CA GLU A 339 -12.08 19.60 -7.30
C GLU A 339 -12.18 18.25 -6.58
N ILE A 340 -11.74 18.15 -5.32
CA ILE A 340 -11.84 16.89 -4.55
C ILE A 340 -13.29 16.41 -4.43
N VAL A 341 -14.24 17.33 -4.20
CA VAL A 341 -15.67 17.01 -4.15
C VAL A 341 -16.16 16.46 -5.49
N GLN A 342 -15.73 17.02 -6.62
CA GLN A 342 -16.09 16.50 -7.95
C GLN A 342 -15.57 15.07 -8.16
N TRP A 343 -14.34 14.78 -7.73
CA TRP A 343 -13.77 13.43 -7.80
C TRP A 343 -14.58 12.42 -6.99
N LEU A 344 -14.98 12.77 -5.77
CA LEU A 344 -15.85 11.94 -4.92
C LEU A 344 -17.22 11.72 -5.54
N LEU A 345 -17.86 12.76 -6.06
CA LEU A 345 -19.16 12.63 -6.71
C LEU A 345 -19.09 11.74 -7.95
N GLY A 346 -18.02 11.87 -8.76
CA GLY A 346 -17.77 11.00 -9.89
C GLY A 346 -17.55 9.54 -9.47
N PHE A 347 -16.85 9.32 -8.35
CA PHE A 347 -16.71 7.99 -7.75
C PHE A 347 -18.07 7.38 -7.35
N TYR A 348 -18.93 8.14 -6.66
CA TYR A 348 -20.26 7.64 -6.28
C TYR A 348 -21.18 7.41 -7.47
N ALA A 349 -21.12 8.26 -8.51
CA ALA A 349 -21.89 8.05 -9.73
C ALA A 349 -21.53 6.72 -10.41
N ARG A 350 -20.23 6.39 -10.49
CA ARG A 350 -19.75 5.11 -11.04
C ARG A 350 -20.18 3.92 -10.18
N GLU A 351 -20.08 4.03 -8.86
CA GLU A 351 -20.55 2.95 -7.97
C GLU A 351 -22.07 2.73 -8.07
N ALA A 352 -22.85 3.80 -8.21
CA ALA A 352 -24.29 3.72 -8.41
C ALA A 352 -24.64 3.02 -9.74
N GLN A 353 -23.97 3.39 -10.83
CA GLN A 353 -24.17 2.77 -12.14
C GLN A 353 -23.80 1.29 -12.13
N ALA A 354 -22.72 0.90 -11.43
CA ALA A 354 -22.34 -0.50 -11.28
C ALA A 354 -23.38 -1.33 -10.50
N ARG A 355 -24.13 -0.72 -9.57
CA ARG A 355 -25.21 -1.39 -8.82
C ARG A 355 -26.50 -1.53 -9.62
N LEU A 356 -26.80 -0.55 -10.48
CA LEU A 356 -28.02 -0.53 -11.30
C LEU A 356 -27.92 -1.41 -12.55
N GLY A 357 -26.72 -1.86 -12.92
CA GLY A 357 -26.48 -2.60 -14.17
C GLY A 357 -26.56 -1.68 -15.41
N PRO A 358 -26.21 -2.17 -16.61
CA PRO A 358 -26.36 -1.37 -17.82
C PRO A 358 -27.83 -1.01 -18.03
N ALA A 359 -28.14 0.28 -18.09
CA ALA A 359 -29.46 0.77 -18.48
C ALA A 359 -29.71 0.36 -19.93
N GLY A 360 -30.60 -0.61 -20.15
CA GLY A 360 -31.07 -1.00 -21.49
C GLY A 360 -30.84 -2.45 -21.93
N ALA A 361 -30.77 -3.43 -21.02
CA ALA A 361 -30.96 -4.83 -21.40
C ALA A 361 -32.45 -5.18 -21.33
N ASP A 362 -33.13 -5.15 -22.48
CA ASP A 362 -34.46 -5.76 -22.63
C ASP A 362 -34.41 -7.22 -22.13
N PRO A 363 -35.40 -7.72 -21.36
CA PRO A 363 -35.36 -9.08 -20.80
C PRO A 363 -35.55 -10.20 -21.85
N ALA A 364 -35.63 -9.88 -23.14
CA ALA A 364 -36.12 -10.78 -24.17
C ALA A 364 -35.13 -10.95 -25.35
N ALA A 365 -33.86 -11.26 -25.08
CA ALA A 365 -32.95 -11.81 -26.09
C ALA A 365 -31.71 -12.43 -25.43
N GLN A 366 -31.86 -13.58 -24.77
CA GLN A 366 -30.73 -14.47 -24.48
C GLN A 366 -31.09 -15.88 -24.98
N THR A 367 -30.94 -16.08 -26.28
CA THR A 367 -30.66 -17.40 -26.83
C THR A 367 -29.23 -17.78 -26.46
N PRO A 368 -28.96 -19.03 -26.03
CA PRO A 368 -27.62 -19.43 -25.63
C PRO A 368 -26.77 -19.67 -26.88
N ALA A 369 -25.81 -18.78 -27.14
CA ALA A 369 -24.78 -18.99 -28.14
C ALA A 369 -23.67 -19.89 -27.56
N GLU A 370 -23.35 -20.92 -28.33
CA GLU A 370 -22.41 -22.00 -28.05
C GLU A 370 -20.98 -21.51 -27.75
N SER A 371 -20.31 -22.21 -26.82
CA SER A 371 -18.87 -22.05 -26.58
C SER A 371 -18.07 -22.78 -27.67
N PRO A 372 -17.00 -22.19 -28.26
CA PRO A 372 -16.13 -22.93 -29.15
C PRO A 372 -15.19 -23.84 -28.34
N ALA A 373 -15.16 -25.10 -28.76
CA ALA A 373 -14.40 -26.19 -28.17
C ALA A 373 -12.88 -25.98 -28.28
N SER A 374 -12.17 -26.23 -27.17
CA SER A 374 -10.74 -26.50 -27.16
C SER A 374 -10.48 -27.95 -27.58
N ALA A 375 -9.67 -28.13 -28.63
CA ALA A 375 -9.15 -29.41 -29.05
C ALA A 375 -8.09 -29.93 -28.06
N SER A 376 -8.30 -31.11 -27.49
CA SER A 376 -7.21 -31.98 -27.05
C SER A 376 -7.66 -33.44 -27.00
N SER A 377 -6.82 -34.28 -27.58
CA SER A 377 -6.95 -35.68 -27.95
C SER A 377 -7.06 -36.70 -26.81
N ALA A 378 -7.91 -37.70 -27.07
CA ALA A 378 -7.72 -39.16 -26.86
C ALA A 378 -7.58 -39.77 -25.45
N SER A 379 -8.74 -40.31 -24.97
CA SER A 379 -9.00 -41.72 -24.55
C SER A 379 -8.35 -42.33 -23.28
N PRO A 380 -8.95 -43.41 -22.67
CA PRO A 380 -10.39 -43.62 -22.40
C PRO A 380 -10.71 -44.26 -21.02
N ARG A 381 -11.97 -44.09 -20.60
CA ARG A 381 -12.88 -45.04 -19.90
C ARG A 381 -12.49 -45.61 -18.51
N HIS A 382 -13.33 -45.30 -17.52
CA HIS A 382 -14.06 -46.34 -16.78
C HIS A 382 -15.49 -45.87 -16.44
N GLN A 383 -16.43 -46.78 -16.68
CA GLN A 383 -17.87 -46.68 -16.46
C GLN A 383 -18.19 -46.72 -14.97
N HIS A 384 -19.23 -46.00 -14.53
CA HIS A 384 -20.36 -46.67 -13.86
C HIS A 384 -21.65 -45.84 -13.98
N GLN A 385 -22.71 -46.61 -14.20
CA GLN A 385 -24.10 -46.26 -14.51
C GLN A 385 -24.94 -46.02 -13.24
N HIS A 386 -26.06 -45.31 -13.45
CA HIS A 386 -27.37 -45.41 -12.78
C HIS A 386 -27.49 -44.97 -11.31
N GLN A 387 -28.56 -44.33 -10.82
CA GLN A 387 -29.73 -43.60 -11.35
C GLN A 387 -30.45 -42.99 -10.08
N PRO A 388 -31.62 -42.32 -10.14
CA PRO A 388 -31.91 -41.12 -9.33
C PRO A 388 -32.87 -41.37 -8.15
N LEU A 389 -33.14 -40.35 -7.32
CA LEU A 389 -34.48 -39.80 -7.04
C LEU A 389 -34.48 -38.75 -5.91
N VAL A 390 -35.05 -37.58 -6.23
CA VAL A 390 -36.09 -36.81 -5.50
C VAL A 390 -35.87 -36.39 -4.04
N GLY A 391 -35.95 -35.07 -3.82
CA GLY A 391 -36.21 -34.45 -2.52
C GLY A 391 -36.18 -32.94 -2.59
N ALA A 392 -37.28 -32.30 -3.01
CA ALA A 392 -37.47 -30.87 -2.91
C ALA A 392 -37.67 -30.46 -1.44
N GLN A 393 -36.84 -29.56 -0.92
CA GLN A 393 -37.12 -28.84 0.33
C GLN A 393 -36.94 -27.34 0.13
N GLN A 394 -38.02 -26.63 0.43
CA GLN A 394 -38.19 -25.18 0.42
C GLN A 394 -37.16 -24.50 1.33
N GLN A 395 -36.45 -23.50 0.80
CA GLN A 395 -35.60 -22.61 1.59
C GLN A 395 -36.47 -21.59 2.33
N GLN A 396 -36.46 -21.63 3.66
CA GLN A 396 -36.92 -20.53 4.52
C GLN A 396 -35.86 -19.41 4.57
N PRO A 397 -36.26 -18.13 4.67
CA PRO A 397 -35.33 -17.01 4.79
C PRO A 397 -34.63 -16.97 6.18
N PRO A 398 -33.44 -16.36 6.27
CA PRO A 398 -32.60 -16.38 7.47
C PRO A 398 -33.18 -15.54 8.63
N PRO A 399 -32.89 -15.90 9.90
CA PRO A 399 -33.40 -15.19 11.07
C PRO A 399 -32.72 -13.83 11.32
N PRO A 400 -33.39 -12.90 12.02
CA PRO A 400 -32.88 -11.56 12.32
C PRO A 400 -31.78 -11.56 13.40
N PRO A 401 -30.94 -10.50 13.45
CA PRO A 401 -29.79 -10.41 14.35
C PRO A 401 -30.19 -10.21 15.83
N PRO A 402 -29.34 -10.65 16.78
CA PRO A 402 -29.62 -10.57 18.21
C PRO A 402 -29.46 -9.13 18.78
N PRO A 403 -30.15 -8.82 19.90
CA PRO A 403 -30.09 -7.51 20.55
C PRO A 403 -28.74 -7.25 21.27
N PRO A 404 -28.38 -5.98 21.53
CA PRO A 404 -27.11 -5.58 22.12
C PRO A 404 -26.98 -6.01 23.59
N LEU A 405 -25.77 -6.42 23.97
CA LEU A 405 -25.40 -6.84 25.33
C LEU A 405 -25.35 -5.64 26.28
N ASP A 406 -25.93 -5.85 27.46
CA ASP A 406 -26.01 -4.91 28.58
C ASP A 406 -24.66 -4.87 29.33
N ASP A 407 -23.99 -3.71 29.34
CA ASP A 407 -22.72 -3.49 30.05
C ASP A 407 -22.98 -3.31 31.55
N GLY A 408 -23.15 -4.44 32.24
CA GLY A 408 -23.30 -4.52 33.68
C GLY A 408 -22.05 -5.06 34.39
N HIS A 409 -20.93 -4.33 34.38
CA HIS A 409 -19.85 -4.55 35.36
C HIS A 409 -19.28 -3.25 35.91
N GLN A 410 -19.71 -2.94 37.13
CA GLN A 410 -19.18 -1.93 38.04
C GLN A 410 -17.67 -2.11 38.23
N ARG A 411 -16.89 -1.07 37.93
CA ARG A 411 -15.52 -0.92 38.46
C ARG A 411 -15.62 -0.34 39.88
N GLN A 412 -15.17 -1.10 40.88
CA GLN A 412 -14.83 -0.57 42.20
C GLN A 412 -13.47 0.16 42.12
N PRO A 413 -13.27 1.29 42.81
CA PRO A 413 -11.99 1.97 42.88
C PRO A 413 -11.10 1.37 43.98
N LEU A 414 -9.84 1.09 43.64
CA LEU A 414 -8.77 0.73 44.57
C LEU A 414 -8.40 1.96 45.41
N VAL A 415 -8.54 1.80 46.74
CA VAL A 415 -8.03 2.73 47.76
C VAL A 415 -6.53 2.47 47.91
N ASN A 416 -5.70 3.48 47.62
CA ASN A 416 -4.29 3.46 47.99
C ASN A 416 -4.14 3.87 49.46
N SER A 417 -3.52 2.99 50.22
CA SER A 417 -2.96 3.23 51.54
C SER A 417 -1.60 3.92 51.43
N GLN A 418 -1.52 5.19 51.85
CA GLN A 418 -0.56 5.74 52.81
C GLN A 418 -0.84 7.22 53.05
#